data_AF-A0A511H721-F1
#
_entry.id   AF-A0A511H721-F1
#
_cell.length_a   1.000
_cell.length_b   1.000
_cell.length_c   1.000
_cell.angle_alpha   90.00
_cell.angle_beta   90.00
_cell.angle_gamma   90.00
#
_symmetry.space_group_name_H-M   'P 1'
#
loop_
_entity.id
_entity.type
_entity.pdbx_description
1 polymer ?
#
loop_
_entity_poly.entity_id
_entity_poly.type
_entity_poly.pdbx_seq_one_letter_code
_entity_poly.pdbx_strand_id
1 'polypeptide(L)'
;MEVQALHADTNAPGDLPEDARRTAADALFAAWQRTAEDAGTDGGVEGSAEAALSPPRRAHDDGAAVARDEVPALTIDPALDDLAPSEEEAVTPGGEELPLPEQLTVIPDELHPGEELVLGPDGEPLEDTGLVLEDVDPGLAPVSGAEDGGTYAVPFAPDAGSLRVRRSIVVRQEPRQDAPALGTVAQDMRVRWQGETAVRGPDCEAWIQIEPRGWVCERYLEPNFREPRVRELPKLREGELTPGIYARVVGKRVRAYPSLALARARRKGVLLKGSVSVQLRGQVRIRRRTYWRTTDGQYLEARVLREYRPSSFEGVNEEAIAELPPTFAWAQSRTRPSAAVEVRTAPDAKAARETVLPPRTLVAVKELSEDGHWVSIAEDQWVARDDLHVAWFSHAPPQVEPGSRWLDVDLDAQVLVAYEGERPVYATLISSGKQGTDTPEGLFRIWIKFAEADMTGSGTAGNDTYRVATVPWTMFFQDDYALHTAYWHDRFGQPMSHGCVNLSPKDARALYAWAAPQVPVGWSMVHATEDAPGSWIRIRGQARPTGKPRKVAVAATQVGTP
;
A
#
# COMPACT_ATOMS: atom_id res chain seq x y z
N MET A 1 43.78 6.05 63.67
CA MET A 1 43.46 6.96 62.54
C MET A 1 43.98 6.33 61.22
N GLU A 2 43.31 5.36 60.57
CA GLU A 2 41.87 5.01 60.57
C GLU A 2 41.04 6.11 59.86
N VAL A 3 40.04 5.81 59.03
CA VAL A 3 39.18 4.60 58.94
C VAL A 3 39.14 4.01 57.51
N GLN A 4 38.67 2.77 57.37
CA GLN A 4 38.41 2.05 56.11
C GLN A 4 37.17 2.57 55.36
N ALA A 5 37.04 2.17 54.09
CA ALA A 5 35.75 1.99 53.39
C ALA A 5 35.75 0.60 52.73
N LEU A 6 34.61 -0.09 52.70
CA LEU A 6 34.50 -1.49 52.24
C LEU A 6 34.18 -1.59 50.74
N HIS A 7 34.54 -2.75 50.15
CA HIS A 7 33.94 -3.21 48.90
C HIS A 7 32.44 -3.47 49.05
N ALA A 8 31.70 -3.20 47.98
CA ALA A 8 30.42 -3.83 47.67
C ALA A 8 30.42 -4.17 46.18
N ASP A 9 30.16 -5.43 45.82
CA ASP A 9 30.14 -5.87 44.43
C ASP A 9 28.85 -5.44 43.73
N THR A 10 28.99 -4.82 42.55
CA THR A 10 27.88 -4.56 41.64
C THR A 10 28.12 -5.31 40.33
N ASN A 11 27.51 -6.50 40.20
CA ASN A 11 27.49 -7.20 38.92
C ASN A 11 26.71 -6.37 37.88
N ALA A 12 27.36 -5.99 36.80
CA ALA A 12 26.66 -5.58 35.60
C ALA A 12 26.05 -6.82 34.92
N PRO A 13 24.88 -6.71 34.25
CA PRO A 13 24.37 -7.79 33.41
C PRO A 13 25.37 -8.05 32.27
N GLY A 14 25.86 -9.28 32.16
CA GLY A 14 27.00 -9.59 31.29
C GLY A 14 26.65 -9.69 29.81
N ASP A 15 27.53 -9.18 28.96
CA ASP A 15 27.52 -9.45 27.52
C ASP A 15 27.75 -10.95 27.26
N LEU A 16 26.67 -11.67 26.98
CA LEU A 16 26.77 -12.98 26.34
C LEU A 16 27.37 -12.81 24.92
N PRO A 17 28.30 -13.67 24.48
CA PRO A 17 28.74 -13.70 23.09
C PRO A 17 27.58 -13.92 22.11
N GLU A 18 27.74 -13.46 20.87
CA GLU A 18 26.72 -13.54 19.81
C GLU A 18 26.18 -14.97 19.61
N ASP A 19 27.08 -15.96 19.51
CA ASP A 19 26.74 -17.38 19.42
C ASP A 19 25.88 -17.89 20.59
N ALA A 20 26.13 -17.37 21.80
CA ALA A 20 25.39 -17.76 23.00
C ALA A 20 23.99 -17.12 23.05
N ARG A 21 23.85 -15.86 22.60
CA ARG A 21 22.54 -15.22 22.42
C ARG A 21 21.71 -15.98 21.38
N ARG A 22 22.35 -16.36 20.27
CA ARG A 22 21.74 -17.13 19.17
C ARG A 22 21.25 -18.50 19.64
N THR A 23 22.12 -19.27 20.30
CA THR A 23 21.77 -20.59 20.87
C THR A 23 20.58 -20.53 21.83
N ALA A 24 20.45 -19.46 22.62
CA ALA A 24 19.30 -19.25 23.50
C ALA A 24 18.01 -18.96 22.72
N ALA A 25 18.07 -18.11 21.68
CA ALA A 25 16.92 -17.82 20.81
C ALA A 25 16.44 -19.07 20.04
N ASP A 26 17.36 -19.90 19.54
CA ASP A 26 17.03 -21.17 18.86
C ASP A 26 16.36 -22.16 19.82
N ALA A 27 16.84 -22.27 21.06
CA ALA A 27 16.23 -23.12 22.09
C ALA A 27 14.81 -22.64 22.48
N LEU A 28 14.63 -21.32 22.57
CA LEU A 28 13.34 -20.67 22.84
C LEU A 28 12.35 -20.88 21.69
N PHE A 29 12.80 -20.74 20.43
CA PHE A 29 11.98 -21.03 19.25
C PHE A 29 11.58 -22.51 19.18
N ALA A 30 12.49 -23.43 19.48
CA ALA A 30 12.18 -24.86 19.54
C ALA A 30 11.17 -25.19 20.67
N ALA A 31 11.23 -24.48 21.81
CA ALA A 31 10.24 -24.61 22.89
C ALA A 31 8.87 -24.05 22.50
N TRP A 32 8.84 -22.91 21.80
CA TRP A 32 7.64 -22.35 21.19
C TRP A 32 7.00 -23.34 20.20
N GLN A 33 7.77 -23.93 19.29
CA GLN A 33 7.23 -24.88 18.31
C GLN A 33 6.55 -26.10 18.96
N ARG A 34 7.25 -26.81 19.88
CA ARG A 34 6.68 -27.99 20.55
C ARG A 34 5.35 -27.69 21.25
N THR A 35 5.33 -26.65 22.07
CA THR A 35 4.13 -26.27 22.85
C THR A 35 2.97 -25.76 21.99
N ALA A 36 3.21 -25.33 20.74
CA ALA A 36 2.13 -25.03 19.79
C ALA A 36 1.44 -26.30 19.26
N GLU A 37 2.20 -27.38 19.07
CA GLU A 37 1.67 -28.67 18.59
C GLU A 37 0.85 -29.35 19.69
N ASP A 38 1.36 -29.39 20.93
CA ASP A 38 0.65 -29.95 22.09
C ASP A 38 -0.68 -29.22 22.34
N ALA A 39 -0.67 -27.88 22.38
CA ALA A 39 -1.86 -27.04 22.53
C ALA A 39 -2.90 -27.20 21.39
N GLY A 40 -2.49 -27.75 20.24
CA GLY A 40 -3.39 -28.07 19.13
C GLY A 40 -4.21 -29.35 19.32
N THR A 41 -3.93 -30.18 20.34
CA THR A 41 -4.58 -31.49 20.49
C THR A 41 -5.77 -31.51 21.47
N ASP A 42 -5.76 -30.69 22.52
CA ASP A 42 -6.81 -30.67 23.55
C ASP A 42 -7.95 -29.69 23.22
N GLY A 43 -8.83 -30.10 22.30
CA GLY A 43 -10.05 -29.34 21.95
C GLY A 43 -11.28 -30.18 21.55
N GLY A 44 -11.17 -31.50 21.50
CA GLY A 44 -12.21 -32.39 21.00
C GLY A 44 -13.22 -32.87 22.06
N VAL A 45 -14.16 -32.00 22.48
CA VAL A 45 -15.29 -32.41 23.32
C VAL A 45 -16.61 -32.31 22.54
N GLU A 46 -17.24 -33.46 22.31
CA GLU A 46 -18.57 -33.53 21.67
C GLU A 46 -19.66 -32.99 22.61
N GLY A 47 -20.47 -32.04 22.11
CA GLY A 47 -21.58 -31.43 22.86
C GLY A 47 -22.74 -31.06 21.93
N SER A 48 -23.63 -32.02 21.68
CA SER A 48 -24.73 -31.87 20.72
C SER A 48 -25.94 -31.12 21.28
N ALA A 49 -26.34 -30.04 20.61
CA ALA A 49 -27.61 -29.35 20.85
C ALA A 49 -28.11 -28.66 19.56
N GLU A 50 -29.11 -29.26 18.89
CA GLU A 50 -29.90 -28.54 17.88
C GLU A 50 -30.88 -27.59 18.57
N ALA A 51 -30.85 -26.30 18.21
CA ALA A 51 -31.87 -25.33 18.61
C ALA A 51 -32.05 -24.26 17.52
N ALA A 52 -32.96 -24.50 16.57
CA ALA A 52 -33.30 -23.53 15.54
C ALA A 52 -34.22 -22.42 16.09
N LEU A 53 -33.85 -21.15 15.88
CA LEU A 53 -34.76 -20.01 16.09
C LEU A 53 -34.66 -19.00 14.94
N SER A 54 -35.84 -18.56 14.48
CA SER A 54 -35.99 -17.60 13.38
C SER A 54 -35.94 -16.14 13.87
N PRO A 55 -35.55 -15.17 13.01
CA PRO A 55 -35.55 -13.76 13.39
C PRO A 55 -36.99 -13.22 13.52
N PRO A 56 -37.33 -12.46 14.57
CA PRO A 56 -38.64 -11.84 14.71
C PRO A 56 -38.85 -10.70 13.70
N ARG A 57 -40.08 -10.57 13.21
CA ARG A 57 -40.51 -9.41 12.40
C ARG A 57 -41.08 -8.29 13.28
N ARG A 58 -41.15 -7.10 12.70
CA ARG A 58 -41.68 -5.86 13.29
C ARG A 58 -43.05 -6.04 13.94
N ALA A 59 -43.29 -5.28 15.01
CA ALA A 59 -44.60 -4.70 15.27
C ALA A 59 -44.65 -3.28 14.65
N HIS A 60 -45.84 -2.88 14.18
CA HIS A 60 -46.22 -1.47 14.00
C HIS A 60 -47.09 -1.07 15.19
N ASP A 61 -47.12 0.22 15.54
CA ASP A 61 -48.27 0.84 16.18
C ASP A 61 -48.35 2.33 15.78
N ASP A 62 -49.54 2.91 15.82
CA ASP A 62 -49.88 4.22 15.23
C ASP A 62 -50.55 5.19 16.24
N GLY A 63 -50.41 6.50 16.04
CA GLY A 63 -51.47 7.46 16.43
C GLY A 63 -51.27 8.44 17.60
N ALA A 64 -50.95 9.70 17.26
CA ALA A 64 -51.64 10.94 17.69
C ALA A 64 -51.81 11.36 19.19
N ALA A 65 -50.88 12.20 19.66
CA ALA A 65 -51.03 13.66 19.93
C ALA A 65 -51.84 14.30 21.12
N VAL A 66 -51.33 15.49 21.53
CA VAL A 66 -51.93 16.67 22.23
C VAL A 66 -51.99 16.75 23.78
N ALA A 67 -51.03 17.50 24.37
CA ALA A 67 -51.14 18.60 25.37
C ALA A 67 -49.69 19.09 25.66
N ARG A 68 -49.25 20.36 25.67
CA ARG A 68 -49.70 21.72 26.07
C ARG A 68 -49.39 22.13 27.52
N ASP A 69 -49.06 23.43 27.62
CA ASP A 69 -48.65 24.24 28.77
C ASP A 69 -47.27 23.86 29.39
N GLU A 70 -46.47 24.77 29.97
CA GLU A 70 -46.70 26.18 30.36
C GLU A 70 -45.41 27.05 30.19
N VAL A 71 -45.50 28.39 30.34
CA VAL A 71 -44.40 29.36 30.09
C VAL A 71 -44.43 30.53 31.10
N PRO A 72 -43.25 30.98 31.59
CA PRO A 72 -42.99 32.40 31.85
C PRO A 72 -41.72 32.89 31.08
N ALA A 73 -41.61 34.02 30.37
CA ALA A 73 -42.30 35.33 30.28
C ALA A 73 -41.53 36.52 30.91
N LEU A 74 -40.97 37.36 30.00
CA LEU A 74 -40.77 38.83 30.11
C LEU A 74 -39.64 39.33 31.06
N THR A 75 -39.03 40.52 30.92
CA THR A 75 -39.26 41.78 30.14
C THR A 75 -37.85 42.47 29.91
N ILE A 76 -37.55 43.57 29.19
CA ILE A 76 -38.24 44.73 28.56
C ILE A 76 -37.48 45.20 27.28
N ASP A 77 -38.16 45.98 26.43
CA ASP A 77 -37.73 46.91 25.35
C ASP A 77 -36.96 48.18 25.84
N PRO A 78 -36.69 49.26 25.04
CA PRO A 78 -36.83 49.54 23.57
C PRO A 78 -35.47 50.02 22.93
N ALA A 79 -35.26 50.37 21.64
CA ALA A 79 -35.98 51.17 20.61
C ALA A 79 -36.08 52.70 20.94
N LEU A 80 -36.06 53.68 20.02
CA LEU A 80 -35.90 53.75 18.55
C LEU A 80 -35.39 55.18 18.14
N ASP A 81 -35.48 55.53 16.84
CA ASP A 81 -35.37 56.84 16.15
C ASP A 81 -34.13 57.06 15.26
N ASP A 82 -34.18 57.77 14.12
CA ASP A 82 -35.19 57.87 13.03
C ASP A 82 -34.52 58.56 11.79
N LEU A 83 -35.29 58.77 10.70
CA LEU A 83 -35.05 59.63 9.51
C LEU A 83 -34.60 58.98 8.17
N ALA A 84 -35.23 59.50 7.11
CA ALA A 84 -35.00 59.32 5.66
C ALA A 84 -35.59 60.57 4.93
N PRO A 85 -35.65 60.70 3.58
CA PRO A 85 -35.13 59.88 2.49
C PRO A 85 -34.39 60.74 1.39
N SER A 86 -34.44 60.29 0.12
CA SER A 86 -33.99 60.97 -1.14
C SER A 86 -32.48 60.97 -1.41
N GLU A 87 -31.98 61.00 -2.66
CA GLU A 87 -32.65 61.26 -3.97
C GLU A 87 -32.62 60.07 -4.96
N GLU A 88 -33.26 60.24 -6.13
CA GLU A 88 -33.45 59.25 -7.20
C GLU A 88 -32.40 59.36 -8.31
N GLU A 89 -32.13 58.29 -9.07
CA GLU A 89 -31.96 58.45 -10.53
C GLU A 89 -32.34 57.22 -11.38
N ALA A 90 -33.10 57.50 -12.45
CA ALA A 90 -33.38 56.74 -13.68
C ALA A 90 -33.32 55.19 -13.73
N VAL A 91 -34.46 54.59 -14.11
CA VAL A 91 -34.56 53.22 -14.67
C VAL A 91 -34.47 53.25 -16.19
N THR A 92 -33.65 52.36 -16.78
CA THR A 92 -33.72 51.99 -18.21
C THR A 92 -34.05 50.50 -18.38
N PRO A 93 -35.18 50.13 -19.03
CA PRO A 93 -35.54 48.73 -19.25
C PRO A 93 -35.02 48.20 -20.59
N GLY A 94 -34.67 46.91 -20.64
CA GLY A 94 -34.49 46.17 -21.90
C GLY A 94 -33.07 45.66 -22.17
N GLY A 95 -32.71 44.55 -21.54
CA GLY A 95 -31.62 43.67 -21.96
C GLY A 95 -31.99 42.23 -21.63
N GLU A 96 -31.89 41.31 -22.59
CA GLU A 96 -32.10 39.89 -22.33
C GLU A 96 -30.95 39.37 -21.45
N GLU A 97 -31.25 39.04 -20.20
CA GLU A 97 -30.28 38.49 -19.26
C GLU A 97 -29.94 37.04 -19.67
N LEU A 98 -28.95 36.92 -20.57
CA LEU A 98 -28.30 35.65 -20.89
C LEU A 98 -27.91 34.96 -19.58
N PRO A 99 -28.29 33.69 -19.36
CA PRO A 99 -28.08 33.03 -18.08
C PRO A 99 -26.58 33.02 -17.75
N LEU A 100 -26.23 33.65 -16.62
CA LEU A 100 -24.86 33.81 -16.15
C LEU A 100 -24.07 32.50 -16.32
N PRO A 101 -22.85 32.53 -16.88
CA PRO A 101 -22.07 31.33 -17.14
C PRO A 101 -21.89 30.57 -15.82
N GLU A 102 -22.55 29.41 -15.71
CA GLU A 102 -22.65 28.66 -14.46
C GLU A 102 -21.25 28.32 -13.92
N GLN A 103 -20.81 29.13 -12.96
CA GLN A 103 -19.44 29.13 -12.47
C GLN A 103 -18.99 27.72 -12.08
N LEU A 104 -17.92 27.29 -12.73
CA LEU A 104 -17.15 26.15 -12.28
C LEU A 104 -16.17 26.65 -11.23
N THR A 105 -16.29 26.16 -10.00
CA THR A 105 -15.32 26.46 -8.94
C THR A 105 -14.45 25.22 -8.76
N VAL A 106 -13.19 25.29 -9.20
CA VAL A 106 -12.17 24.39 -8.66
C VAL A 106 -12.09 24.71 -7.17
N ILE A 107 -12.29 23.71 -6.32
CA ILE A 107 -12.03 23.84 -4.89
C ILE A 107 -10.61 23.30 -4.70
N PRO A 108 -9.63 24.12 -4.28
CA PRO A 108 -8.32 23.60 -3.91
C PRO A 108 -8.50 22.62 -2.74
N ASP A 109 -7.75 21.53 -2.77
CA ASP A 109 -7.77 20.55 -1.69
C ASP A 109 -7.30 21.21 -0.39
N GLU A 110 -8.07 21.10 0.69
CA GLU A 110 -7.76 21.72 1.99
C GLU A 110 -6.46 21.18 2.59
N LEU A 111 -6.04 19.97 2.20
CA LEU A 111 -4.73 19.39 2.54
C LEU A 111 -3.62 19.80 1.56
N HIS A 112 -3.95 20.17 0.32
CA HIS A 112 -2.99 20.40 -0.76
C HIS A 112 -3.27 21.69 -1.57
N PRO A 113 -3.39 22.87 -0.93
CA PRO A 113 -3.88 24.10 -1.57
C PRO A 113 -2.98 24.69 -2.66
N GLY A 114 -1.74 24.20 -2.80
CA GLY A 114 -0.79 24.58 -3.85
C GLY A 114 -0.88 23.76 -5.14
N GLU A 115 -1.80 22.80 -5.25
CA GLU A 115 -1.99 21.97 -6.45
C GLU A 115 -3.27 22.40 -7.18
N GLU A 116 -3.21 23.58 -7.83
CA GLU A 116 -4.31 24.09 -8.63
C GLU A 116 -4.58 23.17 -9.82
N LEU A 117 -5.84 22.78 -10.00
CA LEU A 117 -6.27 21.86 -11.04
C LEU A 117 -6.28 22.59 -12.39
N VAL A 118 -5.13 22.66 -13.08
CA VAL A 118 -4.93 23.42 -14.32
C VAL A 118 -5.87 22.93 -15.44
N LEU A 119 -6.97 23.65 -15.63
CA LEU A 119 -8.00 23.33 -16.63
C LEU A 119 -7.59 23.79 -18.04
N GLY A 120 -7.88 22.96 -19.03
CA GLY A 120 -7.94 23.36 -20.43
C GLY A 120 -9.14 24.29 -20.71
N PRO A 121 -9.23 24.86 -21.93
CA PRO A 121 -10.27 25.81 -22.32
C PRO A 121 -11.69 25.22 -22.38
N ASP A 122 -11.83 23.90 -22.28
CA ASP A 122 -13.08 23.14 -22.17
C ASP A 122 -13.49 22.83 -20.72
N GLY A 123 -12.60 23.07 -19.74
CA GLY A 123 -12.79 22.75 -18.33
C GLY A 123 -12.29 21.37 -17.90
N GLU A 124 -11.59 20.62 -18.76
CA GLU A 124 -10.93 19.35 -18.40
C GLU A 124 -9.43 19.60 -18.10
N PRO A 125 -8.85 19.05 -17.02
CA PRO A 125 -7.44 19.29 -16.69
C PRO A 125 -6.49 18.37 -17.48
N LEU A 126 -5.33 18.93 -17.87
CA LEU A 126 -4.28 18.25 -18.64
C LEU A 126 -3.89 16.89 -18.02
N GLU A 127 -3.58 15.93 -18.89
CA GLU A 127 -3.47 14.51 -18.52
C GLU A 127 -2.02 14.07 -18.20
N ASP A 128 -1.86 13.33 -17.10
CA ASP A 128 -0.67 12.55 -16.73
C ASP A 128 -1.15 11.12 -16.40
N THR A 129 -1.56 10.39 -17.44
CA THR A 129 -2.15 9.05 -17.34
C THR A 129 -1.05 7.99 -17.34
N GLY A 130 -0.45 7.75 -16.18
CA GLY A 130 0.68 6.83 -15.98
C GLY A 130 0.44 5.33 -16.21
N LEU A 131 -0.61 4.94 -16.94
CA LEU A 131 -0.95 3.54 -17.24
C LEU A 131 -0.65 3.19 -18.70
N VAL A 132 0.45 2.48 -18.92
CA VAL A 132 0.74 1.80 -20.20
C VAL A 132 0.37 0.34 -20.06
N LEU A 133 -0.78 -0.03 -20.60
CA LEU A 133 -1.02 -1.40 -21.07
C LEU A 133 -0.40 -1.55 -22.47
N GLU A 134 -0.04 -2.78 -22.83
CA GLU A 134 0.85 -3.16 -23.92
C GLU A 134 0.67 -2.34 -25.23
N ASP A 135 1.75 -1.69 -25.69
CA ASP A 135 1.84 -1.05 -27.01
C ASP A 135 1.83 -2.11 -28.13
N VAL A 136 0.65 -2.66 -28.45
CA VAL A 136 0.40 -3.30 -29.74
C VAL A 136 -0.14 -2.23 -30.70
N ASP A 137 0.76 -1.61 -31.45
CA ASP A 137 0.42 -0.68 -32.53
C ASP A 137 0.15 -1.46 -33.83
N PRO A 138 -1.09 -1.58 -34.31
CA PRO A 138 -1.43 -2.37 -35.50
C PRO A 138 -1.18 -1.57 -36.79
N GLY A 139 0.00 -0.94 -36.90
CA GLY A 139 0.20 0.23 -37.77
C GLY A 139 1.51 0.31 -38.58
N LEU A 140 2.43 -0.65 -38.48
CA LEU A 140 3.72 -0.60 -39.18
C LEU A 140 3.89 -1.69 -40.25
N ALA A 141 4.10 -1.26 -41.49
CA ALA A 141 4.71 -2.08 -42.54
C ALA A 141 6.24 -2.03 -42.39
N PRO A 142 6.98 -3.11 -42.68
CA PRO A 142 8.43 -3.15 -42.51
C PRO A 142 9.12 -2.15 -43.45
N VAL A 143 10.02 -1.33 -42.90
CA VAL A 143 10.80 -0.35 -43.65
C VAL A 143 11.97 -1.07 -44.35
N SER A 144 11.68 -1.68 -45.49
CA SER A 144 12.65 -2.50 -46.23
C SER A 144 13.73 -1.64 -46.91
N GLY A 145 14.88 -1.43 -46.24
CA GLY A 145 16.07 -0.86 -46.89
C GLY A 145 16.94 0.07 -46.03
N ALA A 146 17.46 -0.42 -44.91
CA ALA A 146 18.59 0.19 -44.20
C ALA A 146 19.56 -0.90 -43.74
N GLU A 147 20.85 -0.56 -43.60
CA GLU A 147 21.84 -1.47 -43.04
C GLU A 147 21.69 -1.52 -41.52
N ASP A 148 21.29 -2.68 -40.99
CA ASP A 148 21.13 -2.92 -39.54
C ASP A 148 22.47 -2.87 -38.79
N GLY A 149 22.44 -2.38 -37.56
CA GLY A 149 23.61 -2.35 -36.65
C GLY A 149 24.59 -1.19 -36.87
N GLY A 150 24.30 -0.26 -37.78
CA GLY A 150 25.09 0.97 -37.93
C GLY A 150 25.03 1.86 -36.68
N THR A 151 26.18 2.14 -36.07
CA THR A 151 26.33 3.18 -35.04
C THR A 151 26.59 4.54 -35.68
N TYR A 152 25.97 5.60 -35.13
CA TYR A 152 26.14 6.95 -35.64
C TYR A 152 26.00 8.00 -34.53
N ALA A 153 26.50 9.22 -34.76
CA ALA A 153 26.50 10.27 -33.74
C ALA A 153 25.08 10.57 -33.21
N VAL A 154 24.97 10.72 -31.88
CA VAL A 154 23.72 11.04 -31.19
C VAL A 154 23.09 12.32 -31.79
N PRO A 155 21.85 12.25 -32.33
CA PRO A 155 21.30 13.29 -33.24
C PRO A 155 20.89 14.61 -32.56
N PHE A 156 21.20 14.76 -31.27
CA PHE A 156 20.89 15.94 -30.45
C PHE A 156 22.09 16.43 -29.62
N ALA A 157 23.29 15.88 -29.86
CA ALA A 157 24.54 16.45 -29.36
C ALA A 157 25.11 17.45 -30.38
N PRO A 158 25.69 18.60 -29.95
CA PRO A 158 25.93 19.02 -28.57
C PRO A 158 24.79 19.83 -27.92
N ASP A 159 23.70 20.11 -28.65
CA ASP A 159 22.74 21.17 -28.28
C ASP A 159 21.78 20.81 -27.12
N ALA A 160 21.70 19.53 -26.72
CA ALA A 160 20.91 19.07 -25.58
C ALA A 160 21.72 18.97 -24.28
N GLY A 161 21.10 19.35 -23.15
CA GLY A 161 21.58 19.05 -21.80
C GLY A 161 20.95 17.79 -21.19
N SER A 162 19.77 17.39 -21.68
CA SER A 162 19.04 16.16 -21.31
C SER A 162 17.98 15.81 -22.35
N LEU A 163 17.30 14.67 -22.15
CA LEU A 163 16.18 14.21 -22.96
C LEU A 163 14.91 14.16 -22.11
N ARG A 164 13.88 14.93 -22.46
CA ARG A 164 12.56 14.82 -21.84
C ARG A 164 11.83 13.61 -22.41
N VAL A 165 11.32 12.77 -21.51
CA VAL A 165 10.48 11.62 -21.82
C VAL A 165 9.04 12.09 -22.10
N ARG A 166 8.57 11.89 -23.34
CA ARG A 166 7.29 12.46 -23.85
C ARG A 166 6.04 11.81 -23.27
N ARG A 167 6.11 10.52 -22.95
CA ARG A 167 5.09 9.68 -22.31
C ARG A 167 5.81 8.63 -21.45
N SER A 168 5.14 7.98 -20.50
CA SER A 168 5.74 6.82 -19.82
C SER A 168 6.15 5.75 -20.84
N ILE A 169 7.38 5.24 -20.74
CA ILE A 169 8.03 4.40 -21.78
C ILE A 169 8.74 3.18 -21.20
N VAL A 170 8.61 2.06 -21.91
CA VAL A 170 9.39 0.84 -21.64
C VAL A 170 10.85 1.07 -22.04
N VAL A 171 11.77 0.75 -21.14
CA VAL A 171 13.22 0.69 -21.39
C VAL A 171 13.59 -0.75 -21.76
N ARG A 172 14.31 -0.94 -22.86
CA ARG A 172 14.70 -2.25 -23.41
C ARG A 172 16.10 -2.66 -22.97
N GLN A 173 16.36 -3.98 -22.86
CA GLN A 173 17.71 -4.51 -22.63
C GLN A 173 18.65 -4.30 -23.83
N GLU A 174 18.10 -4.32 -25.05
CA GLU A 174 18.82 -4.18 -26.32
C GLU A 174 18.14 -3.13 -27.22
N PRO A 175 18.82 -2.58 -28.25
CA PRO A 175 18.27 -1.62 -29.19
C PRO A 175 17.31 -2.27 -30.23
N ARG A 176 16.18 -2.83 -29.77
CA ARG A 176 15.09 -3.41 -30.58
C ARG A 176 13.78 -3.49 -29.79
N GLN A 177 12.62 -3.44 -30.45
CA GLN A 177 11.33 -3.32 -29.76
C GLN A 177 10.85 -4.62 -29.11
N ASP A 178 11.31 -5.78 -29.59
CA ASP A 178 10.99 -7.10 -29.05
C ASP A 178 11.92 -7.54 -27.90
N ALA A 179 12.96 -6.76 -27.59
CA ALA A 179 13.89 -7.07 -26.50
C ALA A 179 13.17 -7.06 -25.13
N PRO A 180 13.64 -7.86 -24.15
CA PRO A 180 13.08 -7.87 -22.80
C PRO A 180 13.07 -6.46 -22.18
N ALA A 181 12.03 -6.18 -21.40
CA ALA A 181 11.91 -4.93 -20.66
C ALA A 181 12.84 -4.92 -19.44
N LEU A 182 13.52 -3.80 -19.21
CA LEU A 182 14.19 -3.49 -17.94
C LEU A 182 13.25 -2.83 -16.94
N GLY A 183 12.26 -2.10 -17.43
CA GLY A 183 11.37 -1.28 -16.61
C GLY A 183 10.68 -0.19 -17.42
N THR A 184 10.08 0.77 -16.73
CA THR A 184 9.41 1.93 -17.33
C THR A 184 9.93 3.23 -16.73
N VAL A 185 10.37 4.17 -17.57
CA VAL A 185 10.62 5.57 -17.16
C VAL A 185 9.31 6.35 -17.28
N ALA A 186 8.98 7.13 -16.27
CA ALA A 186 7.74 7.92 -16.28
C ALA A 186 7.82 9.17 -17.18
N GLN A 187 6.66 9.69 -17.55
CA GLN A 187 6.51 10.94 -18.30
C GLN A 187 7.20 12.14 -17.62
N ASP A 188 7.67 13.08 -18.44
CA ASP A 188 8.27 14.37 -18.07
C ASP A 188 9.57 14.29 -17.25
N MET A 189 10.09 13.08 -17.01
CA MET A 189 11.45 12.88 -16.55
C MET A 189 12.42 13.40 -17.62
N ARG A 190 13.43 14.17 -17.19
CA ARG A 190 14.57 14.51 -18.04
C ARG A 190 15.72 13.57 -17.74
N VAL A 191 15.91 12.57 -18.60
CA VAL A 191 16.97 11.57 -18.47
C VAL A 191 18.26 12.05 -19.14
N ARG A 192 19.38 11.45 -18.75
CA ARG A 192 20.67 11.58 -19.41
C ARG A 192 20.86 10.36 -20.33
N TRP A 193 21.60 10.53 -21.42
CA TRP A 193 21.97 9.43 -22.31
C TRP A 193 23.43 9.00 -22.09
N GLN A 194 23.74 7.76 -22.49
CA GLN A 194 25.07 7.17 -22.37
C GLN A 194 25.76 7.15 -23.74
N GLY A 195 27.04 7.51 -23.77
CA GLY A 195 27.86 7.52 -24.99
C GLY A 195 27.57 8.66 -25.98
N GLU A 196 28.31 8.64 -27.09
CA GLU A 196 28.22 9.62 -28.17
C GLU A 196 27.47 9.08 -29.41
N THR A 197 27.05 7.80 -29.39
CA THR A 197 26.45 7.10 -30.53
C THR A 197 25.05 6.55 -30.25
N ALA A 198 24.13 6.75 -31.20
CA ALA A 198 22.89 6.00 -31.34
C ALA A 198 23.11 4.72 -32.16
N VAL A 199 22.19 3.75 -32.03
CA VAL A 199 22.17 2.50 -32.82
C VAL A 199 20.92 2.46 -33.68
N ARG A 200 21.04 2.20 -34.98
CA ARG A 200 19.87 1.92 -35.83
C ARG A 200 19.38 0.48 -35.63
N GLY A 201 18.05 0.30 -35.57
CA GLY A 201 17.42 -1.02 -35.60
C GLY A 201 16.18 -1.05 -36.51
N PRO A 202 15.49 -2.20 -36.62
CA PRO A 202 14.40 -2.39 -37.58
C PRO A 202 13.14 -1.58 -37.26
N ASP A 203 12.87 -1.33 -35.97
CA ASP A 203 11.64 -0.67 -35.50
C ASP A 203 11.80 0.83 -35.18
N CYS A 204 13.00 1.39 -35.32
CA CYS A 204 13.40 2.69 -34.76
C CYS A 204 14.63 3.26 -35.49
N GLU A 205 14.66 4.55 -35.83
CA GLU A 205 15.78 5.12 -36.59
C GLU A 205 17.05 5.20 -35.72
N ALA A 206 16.88 5.63 -34.47
CA ALA A 206 17.86 5.77 -33.39
C ALA A 206 17.34 5.18 -32.07
N TRP A 207 17.92 4.06 -31.65
CA TRP A 207 17.93 3.66 -30.25
C TRP A 207 19.00 4.44 -29.48
N ILE A 208 18.57 5.04 -28.37
CA ILE A 208 19.39 5.83 -27.45
C ILE A 208 19.56 5.03 -26.15
N GLN A 209 20.80 4.83 -25.72
CA GLN A 209 21.07 4.26 -24.40
C GLN A 209 20.90 5.35 -23.34
N ILE A 210 20.13 5.08 -22.28
CA ILE A 210 19.83 6.05 -21.21
C ILE A 210 20.46 5.65 -19.87
N GLU A 211 20.69 6.64 -19.00
CA GLU A 211 21.14 6.40 -17.63
C GLU A 211 19.99 5.91 -16.72
N PRO A 212 20.26 4.98 -15.79
CA PRO A 212 21.54 4.32 -15.54
C PRO A 212 21.83 3.13 -16.48
N ARG A 213 20.82 2.60 -17.17
CA ARG A 213 20.95 1.47 -18.12
C ARG A 213 19.78 1.39 -19.10
N GLY A 214 20.03 0.78 -20.25
CA GLY A 214 19.00 0.33 -21.19
C GLY A 214 18.69 1.29 -22.33
N TRP A 215 17.89 0.84 -23.29
CA TRP A 215 17.65 1.49 -24.57
C TRP A 215 16.22 2.02 -24.71
N VAL A 216 16.10 3.19 -25.33
CA VAL A 216 14.83 3.87 -25.63
C VAL A 216 14.86 4.36 -27.08
N CYS A 217 13.74 4.22 -27.79
CA CYS A 217 13.57 4.71 -29.14
C CYS A 217 13.36 6.25 -29.16
N GLU A 218 14.11 6.95 -30.01
CA GLU A 218 14.22 8.42 -30.06
C GLU A 218 12.87 9.20 -30.12
N ARG A 219 11.86 8.63 -30.75
CA ARG A 219 10.52 9.20 -31.01
C ARG A 219 9.76 9.48 -29.73
N TYR A 220 10.12 8.80 -28.63
CA TYR A 220 9.56 9.03 -27.31
C TYR A 220 10.36 10.05 -26.48
N LEU A 221 11.46 10.57 -27.03
CA LEU A 221 12.36 11.53 -26.39
C LEU A 221 12.26 12.90 -27.07
N GLU A 222 12.57 13.95 -26.31
CA GLU A 222 12.61 15.32 -26.78
C GLU A 222 13.89 16.01 -26.27
N PRO A 223 14.77 16.50 -27.15
CA PRO A 223 15.95 17.26 -26.75
C PRO A 223 15.60 18.46 -25.85
N ASN A 224 16.32 18.61 -24.74
CA ASN A 224 16.09 19.69 -23.79
C ASN A 224 17.42 20.33 -23.37
N PHE A 225 17.51 21.66 -23.47
CA PHE A 225 18.72 22.41 -23.11
C PHE A 225 19.01 22.42 -21.59
N ARG A 226 18.04 22.03 -20.76
CA ARG A 226 18.22 21.98 -19.29
C ARG A 226 18.91 20.68 -18.89
N GLU A 227 19.59 20.70 -17.75
CA GLU A 227 20.17 19.50 -17.14
C GLU A 227 19.13 18.40 -16.83
N PRO A 228 19.55 17.14 -16.66
CA PRO A 228 18.68 16.05 -16.25
C PRO A 228 17.91 16.37 -14.96
N ARG A 229 16.68 15.87 -14.87
CA ARG A 229 15.82 15.98 -13.68
C ARG A 229 14.90 14.78 -13.65
N VAL A 230 15.31 13.79 -12.87
CA VAL A 230 14.48 12.69 -12.39
C VAL A 230 13.97 13.00 -10.97
N ARG A 231 13.02 12.23 -10.47
CA ARG A 231 12.46 12.30 -9.11
C ARG A 231 12.10 10.89 -8.64
N GLU A 232 12.13 10.64 -7.34
CA GLU A 232 11.60 9.39 -6.79
C GLU A 232 10.11 9.26 -7.12
N LEU A 233 9.65 8.01 -7.28
CA LEU A 233 8.26 7.68 -7.53
C LEU A 233 7.78 6.60 -6.54
N PRO A 234 6.51 6.68 -6.09
CA PRO A 234 5.57 7.76 -6.35
C PRO A 234 5.94 9.04 -5.58
N LYS A 235 5.49 10.20 -6.08
CA LYS A 235 5.78 11.49 -5.44
C LYS A 235 5.03 11.58 -4.11
N LEU A 236 5.78 11.57 -3.01
CA LEU A 236 5.31 11.82 -1.65
C LEU A 236 5.73 13.23 -1.21
N ARG A 237 4.86 13.97 -0.50
CA ARG A 237 5.20 15.24 0.16
C ARG A 237 5.73 14.99 1.57
N GLU A 238 6.35 16.01 2.16
CA GLU A 238 6.77 15.97 3.56
C GLU A 238 5.56 15.77 4.49
N GLY A 239 5.64 14.78 5.39
CA GLY A 239 4.56 14.39 6.29
C GLY A 239 3.45 13.52 5.69
N GLU A 240 3.40 13.31 4.37
CA GLU A 240 2.45 12.36 3.77
C GLU A 240 2.83 10.90 4.08
N LEU A 241 1.83 10.04 4.28
CA LEU A 241 2.00 8.58 4.38
C LEU A 241 1.82 7.87 3.03
N THR A 242 1.02 8.45 2.14
CA THR A 242 0.67 7.91 0.82
C THR A 242 0.67 9.05 -0.22
N PRO A 243 0.91 8.79 -1.51
CA PRO A 243 1.07 9.83 -2.54
C PRO A 243 -0.27 10.50 -2.91
N GLY A 244 -0.78 11.34 -2.01
CA GLY A 244 -2.11 11.93 -2.06
C GLY A 244 -3.20 11.11 -1.35
N ILE A 245 -4.45 11.58 -1.51
CA ILE A 245 -5.62 11.10 -0.77
C ILE A 245 -6.28 9.92 -1.47
N TYR A 246 -6.66 8.89 -0.71
CA TYR A 246 -7.39 7.73 -1.19
C TYR A 246 -8.75 7.61 -0.52
N ALA A 247 -9.77 7.19 -1.27
CA ALA A 247 -11.14 7.02 -0.77
C ALA A 247 -11.81 5.74 -1.25
N ARG A 248 -12.64 5.16 -0.39
CA ARG A 248 -13.59 4.10 -0.71
C ARG A 248 -14.85 4.69 -1.32
N VAL A 249 -15.34 4.08 -2.40
CA VAL A 249 -16.68 4.35 -2.93
C VAL A 249 -17.75 3.66 -2.06
N VAL A 250 -18.76 4.42 -1.62
CA VAL A 250 -19.85 3.96 -0.76
C VAL A 250 -21.23 4.32 -1.30
N GLY A 251 -22.21 3.44 -1.05
CA GLY A 251 -23.59 3.59 -1.51
C GLY A 251 -23.99 2.54 -2.56
N LYS A 252 -25.24 2.63 -3.05
CA LYS A 252 -25.80 1.69 -4.02
C LYS A 252 -25.92 2.34 -5.40
N ARG A 253 -25.52 1.61 -6.44
CA ARG A 253 -25.55 2.06 -7.86
C ARG A 253 -24.83 3.39 -8.10
N VAL A 254 -23.64 3.57 -7.51
CA VAL A 254 -22.79 4.74 -7.75
C VAL A 254 -22.38 4.77 -9.23
N ARG A 255 -22.32 5.98 -9.80
CA ARG A 255 -21.81 6.22 -11.14
C ARG A 255 -20.61 7.15 -11.10
N ALA A 256 -19.54 6.74 -11.76
CA ALA A 256 -18.44 7.60 -12.15
C ALA A 256 -18.75 8.23 -13.53
N TYR A 257 -18.24 9.43 -13.80
CA TYR A 257 -18.48 10.13 -15.06
C TYR A 257 -17.14 10.37 -15.79
N PRO A 258 -16.98 9.95 -17.06
CA PRO A 258 -15.73 10.13 -17.80
C PRO A 258 -15.33 11.58 -18.11
N SER A 259 -16.22 12.55 -17.86
CA SER A 259 -15.93 13.97 -18.06
C SER A 259 -16.83 14.84 -17.18
N LEU A 260 -16.40 16.06 -16.93
CA LEU A 260 -17.10 17.08 -16.17
C LEU A 260 -18.44 17.45 -16.81
N ALA A 261 -18.50 17.52 -18.14
CA ALA A 261 -19.74 17.74 -18.89
C ALA A 261 -20.76 16.60 -18.68
N LEU A 262 -20.30 15.35 -18.65
CA LEU A 262 -21.15 14.19 -18.36
C LEU A 262 -21.59 14.15 -16.89
N ALA A 263 -20.73 14.57 -15.95
CA ALA A 263 -21.07 14.73 -14.54
C ALA A 263 -22.16 15.79 -14.31
N ARG A 264 -22.02 16.95 -14.97
CA ARG A 264 -23.00 18.07 -14.97
C ARG A 264 -24.36 17.62 -15.52
N ALA A 265 -24.37 16.93 -16.66
CA ALA A 265 -25.58 16.41 -17.29
C ALA A 265 -26.16 15.15 -16.60
N ARG A 266 -25.35 14.46 -15.78
CA ARG A 266 -25.61 13.12 -15.20
C ARG A 266 -25.97 12.04 -16.23
N ARG A 267 -25.46 12.17 -17.46
CA ARG A 267 -25.66 11.24 -18.58
C ARG A 267 -24.42 10.37 -18.77
N LYS A 268 -24.58 9.17 -19.35
CA LYS A 268 -23.51 8.21 -19.68
C LYS A 268 -22.54 7.83 -18.53
N GLY A 269 -22.88 8.08 -17.26
CA GLY A 269 -22.04 7.68 -16.13
C GLY A 269 -21.93 6.16 -15.97
N VAL A 270 -20.70 5.65 -15.88
CA VAL A 270 -20.35 4.23 -15.75
C VAL A 270 -20.77 3.73 -14.37
N LEU A 271 -21.52 2.62 -14.33
CA LEU A 271 -22.00 2.02 -13.09
C LEU A 271 -20.88 1.24 -12.41
N LEU A 272 -20.43 1.71 -11.24
CA LEU A 272 -19.45 0.99 -10.42
C LEU A 272 -20.09 -0.26 -9.78
N LYS A 273 -19.33 -1.36 -9.76
CA LYS A 273 -19.68 -2.65 -9.17
C LYS A 273 -18.59 -3.08 -8.18
N GLY A 274 -18.95 -3.94 -7.24
CA GLY A 274 -18.00 -4.47 -6.26
C GLY A 274 -17.51 -3.42 -5.26
N SER A 275 -16.36 -3.68 -4.63
CA SER A 275 -15.67 -2.71 -3.78
C SER A 275 -14.66 -1.90 -4.60
N VAL A 276 -14.84 -0.59 -4.68
CA VAL A 276 -13.96 0.31 -5.44
C VAL A 276 -13.27 1.30 -4.51
N SER A 277 -11.94 1.35 -4.56
CA SER A 277 -11.12 2.44 -4.03
C SER A 277 -10.62 3.32 -5.17
N VAL A 278 -10.42 4.60 -4.90
CA VAL A 278 -9.91 5.60 -5.84
C VAL A 278 -8.89 6.51 -5.16
N GLN A 279 -7.85 6.92 -5.88
CA GLN A 279 -6.97 8.03 -5.50
C GLN A 279 -7.59 9.34 -6.04
N LEU A 280 -7.52 10.41 -5.27
CA LEU A 280 -8.15 11.69 -5.54
C LEU A 280 -7.10 12.72 -5.97
N ARG A 281 -7.43 13.55 -6.98
CA ARG A 281 -6.52 14.57 -7.55
C ARG A 281 -7.00 16.01 -7.43
N GLY A 282 -8.27 16.26 -7.11
CA GLY A 282 -8.79 17.61 -6.87
C GLY A 282 -10.31 17.70 -6.89
N GLN A 283 -10.86 18.78 -6.31
CA GLN A 283 -12.30 19.00 -6.20
C GLN A 283 -12.82 20.02 -7.22
N VAL A 284 -14.02 19.77 -7.75
CA VAL A 284 -14.74 20.67 -8.65
C VAL A 284 -16.19 20.79 -8.22
N ARG A 285 -16.65 22.03 -8.02
CA ARG A 285 -18.04 22.34 -7.64
C ARG A 285 -18.90 22.54 -8.88
N ILE A 286 -20.01 21.82 -8.94
CA ILE A 286 -21.04 21.93 -9.98
C ILE A 286 -22.37 22.30 -9.30
N ARG A 287 -22.79 23.56 -9.46
CA ARG A 287 -23.99 24.14 -8.81
C ARG A 287 -23.92 23.99 -7.27
N ARG A 288 -24.73 23.09 -6.68
CA ARG A 288 -24.81 22.82 -5.23
C ARG A 288 -24.12 21.49 -4.82
N ARG A 289 -23.24 20.92 -5.65
CA ARG A 289 -22.58 19.62 -5.39
C ARG A 289 -21.10 19.67 -5.71
N THR A 290 -20.30 19.03 -4.86
CA THR A 290 -18.87 18.83 -5.07
C THR A 290 -18.64 17.47 -5.72
N TYR A 291 -17.78 17.43 -6.72
CA TYR A 291 -17.25 16.23 -7.34
C TYR A 291 -15.74 16.21 -7.16
N TRP A 292 -15.14 15.05 -6.98
CA TRP A 292 -13.69 14.84 -7.05
C TRP A 292 -13.34 14.27 -8.44
N ARG A 293 -12.21 14.72 -9.01
CA ARG A 293 -11.53 14.01 -10.11
C ARG A 293 -10.59 12.95 -9.51
N THR A 294 -10.62 11.75 -10.05
CA THR A 294 -9.73 10.63 -9.69
C THR A 294 -8.51 10.57 -10.61
N THR A 295 -7.52 9.73 -10.29
CA THR A 295 -6.35 9.52 -11.16
C THR A 295 -6.68 8.89 -12.52
N ASP A 296 -7.70 8.04 -12.60
CA ASP A 296 -8.22 7.52 -13.88
C ASP A 296 -9.15 8.50 -14.62
N GLY A 297 -9.00 9.81 -14.34
CA GLY A 297 -9.71 10.91 -15.00
C GLY A 297 -11.19 11.06 -14.64
N GLN A 298 -11.76 10.14 -13.87
CA GLN A 298 -13.21 10.06 -13.64
C GLN A 298 -13.70 11.05 -12.58
N TYR A 299 -14.95 11.49 -12.70
CA TYR A 299 -15.60 12.38 -11.76
C TYR A 299 -16.59 11.60 -10.86
N LEU A 300 -16.40 11.70 -9.54
CA LEU A 300 -17.25 11.07 -8.51
C LEU A 300 -17.79 12.12 -7.53
N GLU A 301 -19.07 12.01 -7.15
CA GLU A 301 -19.74 12.99 -6.28
C GLU A 301 -19.30 12.82 -4.81
N ALA A 302 -18.73 13.83 -4.17
CA ALA A 302 -18.01 13.71 -2.88
C ALA A 302 -18.78 12.95 -1.78
N ARG A 303 -20.11 13.07 -1.71
CA ARG A 303 -20.95 12.34 -0.73
C ARG A 303 -20.86 10.81 -0.82
N VAL A 304 -20.46 10.24 -1.96
CA VAL A 304 -20.28 8.79 -2.19
C VAL A 304 -18.85 8.31 -1.95
N LEU A 305 -17.96 9.19 -1.47
CA LEU A 305 -16.59 8.86 -1.11
C LEU A 305 -16.44 8.83 0.41
N ARG A 306 -15.62 7.92 0.92
CA ARG A 306 -15.13 7.94 2.30
C ARG A 306 -13.63 7.75 2.27
N GLU A 307 -12.92 8.83 2.59
CA GLU A 307 -11.46 8.85 2.66
C GLU A 307 -10.95 7.79 3.64
N TYR A 308 -9.88 7.14 3.24
CA TYR A 308 -9.14 6.23 4.09
C TYR A 308 -8.26 7.01 5.06
N ARG A 309 -7.90 6.36 6.17
CA ARG A 309 -6.84 6.82 7.06
C ARG A 309 -5.72 5.78 6.97
N PRO A 310 -4.67 6.03 6.17
CA PRO A 310 -3.51 5.15 6.12
C PRO A 310 -2.90 5.03 7.51
N SER A 311 -2.37 3.84 7.84
CA SER A 311 -1.70 3.66 9.14
C SER A 311 -0.40 4.45 9.23
N SER A 312 -0.16 5.07 10.38
CA SER A 312 1.12 5.66 10.75
C SER A 312 2.07 4.69 11.44
N PHE A 313 1.68 3.41 11.57
CA PHE A 313 2.52 2.33 12.07
C PHE A 313 3.81 2.20 11.25
N GLU A 314 4.86 1.71 11.90
CA GLU A 314 6.19 1.55 11.37
C GLU A 314 6.84 0.39 12.13
N GLY A 315 7.61 -0.44 11.42
CA GLY A 315 8.46 -1.45 12.02
C GLY A 315 9.68 -0.86 12.72
N VAL A 316 10.59 -1.74 13.10
CA VAL A 316 11.90 -1.38 13.65
C VAL A 316 12.97 -1.51 12.56
N ASN A 317 13.85 -0.51 12.47
CA ASN A 317 15.03 -0.50 11.60
C ASN A 317 16.22 -1.20 12.28
N GLU A 318 17.33 -1.37 11.56
CA GLU A 318 18.57 -1.96 12.07
C GLU A 318 19.06 -1.33 13.39
N GLU A 319 18.99 0.01 13.51
CA GLU A 319 19.39 0.74 14.71
C GLU A 319 18.54 0.35 15.93
N ALA A 320 17.20 0.38 15.80
CA ALA A 320 16.29 -0.07 16.86
C ALA A 320 16.41 -1.58 17.14
N ILE A 321 16.71 -2.41 16.13
CA ILE A 321 16.96 -3.85 16.30
C ILE A 321 18.22 -4.09 17.14
N ALA A 322 19.26 -3.27 16.98
CA ALA A 322 20.50 -3.38 17.76
C ALA A 322 20.32 -2.98 19.23
N GLU A 323 19.34 -2.14 19.57
CA GLU A 323 18.97 -1.79 20.94
C GLU A 323 17.98 -2.77 21.59
N LEU A 324 17.33 -3.64 20.81
CA LEU A 324 16.30 -4.57 21.29
C LEU A 324 16.88 -5.88 21.86
N PRO A 325 16.09 -6.59 22.70
CA PRO A 325 16.43 -7.95 23.14
C PRO A 325 16.60 -8.92 21.95
N PRO A 326 17.46 -9.96 22.05
CA PRO A 326 17.73 -10.91 20.95
C PRO A 326 16.49 -11.63 20.38
N THR A 327 15.43 -11.73 21.19
CA THR A 327 14.09 -12.10 20.72
C THR A 327 13.09 -11.11 21.33
N PHE A 328 12.30 -10.47 20.48
CA PHE A 328 11.28 -9.51 20.89
C PHE A 328 9.94 -9.78 20.19
N ALA A 329 8.88 -9.16 20.68
CA ALA A 329 7.54 -9.26 20.11
C ALA A 329 6.81 -7.91 20.12
N TRP A 330 5.83 -7.75 19.23
CA TRP A 330 4.78 -6.74 19.40
C TRP A 330 3.66 -7.33 20.26
N ALA A 331 3.36 -6.68 21.39
CA ALA A 331 2.21 -6.99 22.22
C ALA A 331 0.92 -6.46 21.56
N GLN A 332 0.18 -7.33 20.90
CA GLN A 332 -1.10 -7.02 20.26
C GLN A 332 -1.98 -8.29 20.23
N SER A 333 -3.24 -8.16 20.67
CA SER A 333 -4.15 -9.30 20.70
C SER A 333 -4.58 -9.75 19.31
N ARG A 334 -4.32 -11.01 18.96
CA ARG A 334 -4.79 -11.65 17.71
C ARG A 334 -6.31 -11.54 17.55
N THR A 335 -7.06 -11.58 18.65
CA THR A 335 -8.53 -11.49 18.65
C THR A 335 -9.06 -10.07 18.82
N ARG A 336 -8.35 -9.20 19.55
CA ARG A 336 -8.78 -7.84 19.92
C ARG A 336 -7.66 -6.81 19.64
N PRO A 337 -7.26 -6.57 18.38
CA PRO A 337 -6.02 -5.89 18.03
C PRO A 337 -5.95 -4.41 18.44
N SER A 338 -7.08 -3.80 18.81
CA SER A 338 -7.16 -2.43 19.31
C SER A 338 -7.39 -2.34 20.83
N ALA A 339 -7.41 -3.47 21.54
CA ALA A 339 -7.48 -3.51 22.99
C ALA A 339 -6.06 -3.60 23.58
N ALA A 340 -5.83 -2.93 24.71
CA ALA A 340 -4.58 -3.06 25.44
C ALA A 340 -4.37 -4.52 25.89
N VAL A 341 -3.13 -5.00 25.80
CA VAL A 341 -2.72 -6.34 26.23
C VAL A 341 -2.51 -6.32 27.74
N GLU A 342 -2.98 -7.36 28.44
CA GLU A 342 -2.86 -7.43 29.90
C GLU A 342 -1.56 -8.12 30.32
N VAL A 343 -0.82 -7.50 31.26
CA VAL A 343 0.36 -8.11 31.90
C VAL A 343 -0.06 -8.65 33.26
N ARG A 344 0.31 -9.91 33.54
CA ARG A 344 -0.03 -10.63 34.78
C ARG A 344 1.21 -10.93 35.61
N THR A 345 1.07 -10.92 36.93
CA THR A 345 2.17 -11.15 37.89
C THR A 345 2.62 -12.63 37.98
N ALA A 346 2.10 -13.50 37.13
CA ALA A 346 2.35 -14.94 37.05
C ALA A 346 1.68 -15.51 35.78
N PRO A 347 2.08 -16.70 35.29
CA PRO A 347 1.49 -17.35 34.12
C PRO A 347 0.12 -18.02 34.43
N ASP A 348 -0.88 -17.23 34.84
CA ASP A 348 -2.27 -17.66 35.02
C ASP A 348 -3.23 -16.51 34.64
N ALA A 349 -4.29 -16.80 33.90
CA ALA A 349 -5.36 -15.86 33.58
C ALA A 349 -6.09 -15.30 34.82
N LYS A 350 -5.94 -15.95 35.98
CA LYS A 350 -6.46 -15.53 37.29
C LYS A 350 -5.42 -14.78 38.14
N ALA A 351 -4.15 -14.75 37.74
CA ALA A 351 -3.11 -13.99 38.44
C ALA A 351 -3.45 -12.49 38.42
N ALA A 352 -2.90 -11.74 39.39
CA ALA A 352 -3.13 -10.31 39.47
C ALA A 352 -2.68 -9.63 38.17
N ARG A 353 -3.47 -8.68 37.67
CA ARG A 353 -3.06 -7.84 36.55
C ARG A 353 -2.20 -6.71 37.08
N GLU A 354 -0.94 -6.71 36.67
CA GLU A 354 0.05 -5.71 37.06
C GLU A 354 -0.16 -4.41 36.28
N THR A 355 -0.23 -4.50 34.96
CA THR A 355 -0.39 -3.36 34.05
C THR A 355 -1.08 -3.76 32.75
N VAL A 356 -1.23 -2.81 31.84
CA VAL A 356 -1.68 -3.05 30.45
C VAL A 356 -0.77 -2.32 29.47
N LEU A 357 -0.47 -2.97 28.35
CA LEU A 357 0.36 -2.42 27.28
C LEU A 357 -0.52 -1.91 26.12
N PRO A 358 -0.27 -0.71 25.57
CA PRO A 358 -0.87 -0.29 24.31
C PRO A 358 -0.62 -1.32 23.19
N PRO A 359 -1.56 -1.49 22.23
CA PRO A 359 -1.33 -2.37 21.09
C PRO A 359 -0.05 -2.02 20.33
N ARG A 360 0.70 -3.05 19.94
CA ARG A 360 2.01 -2.97 19.27
C ARG A 360 3.14 -2.36 20.11
N THR A 361 3.02 -2.40 21.44
CA THR A 361 4.18 -2.16 22.32
C THR A 361 5.22 -3.25 22.11
N LEU A 362 6.49 -2.88 21.94
CA LEU A 362 7.61 -3.83 21.85
C LEU A 362 7.93 -4.40 23.24
N VAL A 363 8.10 -5.71 23.33
CA VAL A 363 8.45 -6.44 24.56
C VAL A 363 9.54 -7.48 24.31
N ALA A 364 10.34 -7.80 25.33
CA ALA A 364 11.23 -8.94 25.30
C ALA A 364 10.45 -10.26 25.29
N VAL A 365 11.03 -11.32 24.73
CA VAL A 365 10.54 -12.70 24.86
C VAL A 365 11.63 -13.50 25.56
N LYS A 366 11.48 -13.73 26.88
CA LYS A 366 12.56 -14.31 27.70
C LYS A 366 12.45 -15.83 27.82
N GLU A 367 11.26 -16.31 28.17
CA GLU A 367 10.95 -17.71 28.47
C GLU A 367 9.44 -17.97 28.29
N LEU A 368 9.06 -19.23 28.16
CA LEU A 368 7.66 -19.67 28.18
C LEU A 368 7.34 -20.35 29.53
N SER A 369 6.07 -20.35 29.90
CA SER A 369 5.53 -21.21 30.97
C SER A 369 5.63 -22.70 30.59
N GLU A 370 5.49 -23.60 31.58
CA GLU A 370 5.54 -25.06 31.36
C GLU A 370 4.46 -25.56 30.39
N ASP A 371 3.29 -24.91 30.36
CA ASP A 371 2.18 -25.17 29.42
C ASP A 371 2.35 -24.45 28.06
N GLY A 372 3.36 -23.59 27.93
CA GLY A 372 3.59 -22.77 26.74
C GLY A 372 2.50 -21.76 26.40
N HIS A 373 1.53 -21.49 27.27
CA HIS A 373 0.45 -20.51 27.04
C HIS A 373 0.83 -19.07 27.44
N TRP A 374 1.89 -18.89 28.22
CA TRP A 374 2.37 -17.59 28.70
C TRP A 374 3.84 -17.36 28.33
N VAL A 375 4.19 -16.09 28.18
CA VAL A 375 5.54 -15.62 27.89
C VAL A 375 5.96 -14.61 28.94
N SER A 376 7.14 -14.79 29.53
CA SER A 376 7.74 -13.82 30.45
C SER A 376 8.45 -12.73 29.66
N ILE A 377 8.06 -11.48 29.95
CA ILE A 377 8.57 -10.27 29.29
C ILE A 377 9.55 -9.49 30.19
N ALA A 378 9.42 -9.65 31.51
CA ALA A 378 10.36 -9.15 32.53
C ALA A 378 10.36 -10.10 33.75
N GLU A 379 10.95 -9.69 34.87
CA GLU A 379 10.76 -10.39 36.15
C GLU A 379 9.31 -10.21 36.62
N ASP A 380 8.68 -11.29 37.10
CA ASP A 380 7.24 -11.44 37.43
C ASP A 380 6.19 -11.02 36.36
N GLN A 381 6.59 -10.45 35.22
CA GLN A 381 5.67 -9.96 34.18
C GLN A 381 5.43 -10.98 33.07
N TRP A 382 4.21 -11.48 32.99
CA TRP A 382 3.75 -12.48 32.01
C TRP A 382 2.65 -11.94 31.08
N VAL A 383 2.73 -12.30 29.81
CA VAL A 383 1.74 -11.98 28.76
C VAL A 383 1.22 -13.27 28.13
N ALA A 384 -0.07 -13.30 27.81
CA ALA A 384 -0.69 -14.43 27.12
C ALA A 384 -0.11 -14.56 25.70
N ARG A 385 0.25 -15.78 25.30
CA ARG A 385 0.95 -16.05 24.03
C ARG A 385 0.20 -15.58 22.78
N ASP A 386 -1.12 -15.69 22.77
CA ASP A 386 -1.99 -15.23 21.68
C ASP A 386 -2.11 -13.70 21.57
N ASP A 387 -1.58 -12.96 22.55
CA ASP A 387 -1.47 -11.51 22.52
C ASP A 387 -0.04 -11.04 22.12
N LEU A 388 0.77 -11.92 21.54
CA LEU A 388 2.12 -11.64 21.02
C LEU A 388 2.31 -12.00 19.53
N HIS A 389 3.05 -11.12 18.85
CA HIS A 389 3.58 -11.32 17.50
C HIS A 389 5.12 -11.30 17.59
N VAL A 390 5.73 -12.49 17.69
CA VAL A 390 7.18 -12.65 17.96
C VAL A 390 8.00 -12.52 16.68
N ALA A 391 9.07 -11.73 16.73
CA ALA A 391 10.06 -11.62 15.67
C ALA A 391 11.10 -12.74 15.78
N TRP A 392 10.82 -13.89 15.18
CA TRP A 392 11.76 -15.01 15.11
C TRP A 392 12.86 -14.74 14.08
N PHE A 393 14.06 -14.42 14.57
CA PHE A 393 15.26 -14.37 13.73
C PHE A 393 15.67 -15.77 13.29
N SER A 394 16.23 -15.88 12.08
CA SER A 394 16.41 -17.17 11.42
C SER A 394 17.51 -17.15 10.36
N HIS A 395 18.08 -18.32 10.09
CA HIS A 395 19.09 -18.50 9.04
C HIS A 395 18.51 -18.32 7.63
N ALA A 396 19.35 -17.86 6.72
CA ALA A 396 19.09 -17.87 5.28
C ALA A 396 18.87 -19.31 4.78
N PRO A 397 17.86 -19.57 3.93
CA PRO A 397 17.69 -20.86 3.26
C PRO A 397 18.93 -21.25 2.45
N PRO A 398 19.26 -22.55 2.28
CA PRO A 398 20.44 -23.00 1.52
C PRO A 398 20.50 -22.55 0.05
N GLN A 399 19.38 -22.08 -0.52
CA GLN A 399 19.28 -21.53 -1.87
C GLN A 399 19.55 -20.02 -1.94
N VAL A 400 19.55 -19.32 -0.81
CA VAL A 400 19.87 -17.89 -0.72
C VAL A 400 21.38 -17.72 -0.65
N GLU A 401 21.93 -16.92 -1.57
CA GLU A 401 23.38 -16.76 -1.68
C GLU A 401 23.95 -15.97 -0.48
N PRO A 402 25.17 -16.28 0.01
CA PRO A 402 25.75 -15.58 1.15
C PRO A 402 25.85 -14.06 0.93
N GLY A 403 25.26 -13.28 1.85
CA GLY A 403 25.20 -11.82 1.76
C GLY A 403 24.04 -11.26 0.92
N SER A 404 23.22 -12.11 0.28
CA SER A 404 22.03 -11.65 -0.45
C SER A 404 21.03 -10.92 0.46
N ARG A 405 20.29 -9.97 -0.14
CA ARG A 405 19.11 -9.35 0.47
C ARG A 405 17.91 -10.28 0.40
N TRP A 406 17.37 -10.68 1.53
CA TRP A 406 16.19 -11.56 1.60
C TRP A 406 15.18 -11.16 2.69
N LEU A 407 13.96 -11.64 2.52
CA LEU A 407 12.82 -11.42 3.41
C LEU A 407 12.40 -12.77 4.00
N ASP A 408 12.12 -12.84 5.29
CA ASP A 408 11.34 -13.91 5.91
C ASP A 408 9.95 -13.39 6.25
N VAL A 409 8.91 -14.13 5.86
CA VAL A 409 7.52 -13.85 6.22
C VAL A 409 6.95 -15.02 7.00
N ASP A 410 6.68 -14.76 8.27
CA ASP A 410 6.04 -15.66 9.21
C ASP A 410 4.53 -15.38 9.23
N LEU A 411 3.76 -16.24 8.55
CA LEU A 411 2.32 -16.12 8.43
C LEU A 411 1.59 -16.48 9.74
N ASP A 412 2.18 -17.30 10.61
CA ASP A 412 1.62 -17.67 11.91
C ASP A 412 1.92 -16.57 12.95
N ALA A 413 3.07 -15.91 12.88
CA ALA A 413 3.39 -14.74 13.68
C ALA A 413 2.77 -13.43 13.12
N GLN A 414 2.41 -13.37 11.84
CA GLN A 414 2.11 -12.12 11.10
C GLN A 414 3.26 -11.10 11.17
N VAL A 415 4.50 -11.58 11.08
CA VAL A 415 5.74 -10.77 11.11
C VAL A 415 6.51 -10.94 9.79
N LEU A 416 7.13 -9.87 9.32
CA LEU A 416 8.19 -9.90 8.31
C LEU A 416 9.50 -9.43 8.94
N VAL A 417 10.61 -10.11 8.61
CA VAL A 417 11.98 -9.67 8.92
C VAL A 417 12.78 -9.60 7.61
N ALA A 418 13.51 -8.51 7.40
CA ALA A 418 14.40 -8.31 6.26
C ALA A 418 15.86 -8.48 6.69
N TYR A 419 16.67 -9.09 5.83
CA TYR A 419 18.05 -9.50 6.15
C TYR A 419 19.04 -9.15 5.04
N GLU A 420 20.26 -8.81 5.44
CA GLU A 420 21.44 -8.75 4.59
C GLU A 420 22.41 -9.87 4.97
N GLY A 421 22.40 -10.96 4.21
CA GLY A 421 23.00 -12.23 4.64
C GLY A 421 22.28 -12.77 5.87
N GLU A 422 22.99 -12.90 7.00
CA GLU A 422 22.44 -13.40 8.26
C GLU A 422 21.97 -12.28 9.22
N ARG A 423 22.28 -11.00 8.92
CA ARG A 423 21.99 -9.85 9.78
C ARG A 423 20.58 -9.32 9.51
N PRO A 424 19.67 -9.27 10.49
CA PRO A 424 18.38 -8.59 10.34
C PRO A 424 18.59 -7.07 10.28
N VAL A 425 17.91 -6.40 9.35
CA VAL A 425 18.03 -4.94 9.08
C VAL A 425 16.69 -4.19 9.13
N TYR A 426 15.57 -4.92 9.13
CA TYR A 426 14.23 -4.37 9.35
C TYR A 426 13.30 -5.46 9.87
N ALA A 427 12.33 -5.13 10.73
CA ALA A 427 11.28 -6.06 11.14
C ALA A 427 9.95 -5.33 11.37
N THR A 428 8.84 -5.90 10.91
CA THR A 428 7.51 -5.27 11.03
C THR A 428 6.35 -6.27 11.06
N LEU A 429 5.17 -5.80 11.46
CA LEU A 429 3.92 -6.55 11.36
C LEU A 429 3.33 -6.49 9.95
N ILE A 430 2.78 -7.60 9.49
CA ILE A 430 2.10 -7.71 8.18
C ILE A 430 0.60 -7.97 8.33
N SER A 431 -0.11 -7.96 7.21
CA SER A 431 -1.45 -8.56 7.10
C SER A 431 -1.52 -9.47 5.87
N SER A 432 -1.38 -10.78 6.05
CA SER A 432 -1.37 -11.77 4.97
C SER A 432 -2.77 -12.06 4.38
N GLY A 433 -2.84 -13.06 3.48
CA GLY A 433 -4.07 -13.65 2.99
C GLY A 433 -4.90 -14.30 4.09
N LYS A 434 -6.17 -13.92 4.20
CA LYS A 434 -7.16 -14.55 5.10
C LYS A 434 -7.57 -15.94 4.60
N GLN A 435 -8.17 -16.74 5.49
CA GLN A 435 -8.71 -18.07 5.18
C GLN A 435 -9.53 -18.12 3.87
N GLY A 436 -9.15 -19.00 2.95
CA GLY A 436 -9.79 -19.18 1.65
C GLY A 436 -9.28 -18.27 0.54
N THR A 437 -8.41 -17.31 0.88
CA THR A 437 -7.55 -16.53 -0.03
C THR A 437 -6.18 -16.40 0.62
N ASP A 438 -5.62 -17.55 0.94
CA ASP A 438 -4.42 -17.75 1.73
C ASP A 438 -3.14 -17.34 0.96
N THR A 439 -2.06 -17.01 1.66
CA THR A 439 -0.77 -16.63 1.01
C THR A 439 0.02 -17.91 0.69
N PRO A 440 0.66 -18.04 -0.49
CA PRO A 440 1.45 -19.22 -0.81
C PRO A 440 2.74 -19.25 0.04
N GLU A 441 2.96 -20.37 0.74
CA GLU A 441 4.26 -20.69 1.33
C GLU A 441 5.27 -21.08 0.24
N GLY A 442 6.56 -20.85 0.50
CA GLY A 442 7.64 -21.21 -0.42
C GLY A 442 8.87 -20.31 -0.28
N LEU A 443 9.71 -20.35 -1.31
CA LEU A 443 10.87 -19.48 -1.47
C LEU A 443 10.82 -18.90 -2.89
N PHE A 444 10.65 -17.59 -3.00
CA PHE A 444 10.42 -16.87 -4.25
C PHE A 444 11.42 -15.71 -4.41
N ARG A 445 11.39 -15.01 -5.54
CA ARG A 445 12.18 -13.78 -5.78
C ARG A 445 11.27 -12.64 -6.22
N ILE A 446 11.55 -11.43 -5.77
CA ILE A 446 10.84 -10.22 -6.23
C ILE A 446 11.23 -9.95 -7.69
N TRP A 447 10.35 -10.29 -8.63
CA TRP A 447 10.66 -10.33 -10.06
C TRP A 447 10.25 -9.04 -10.81
N ILE A 448 9.35 -8.25 -10.24
CA ILE A 448 8.96 -6.92 -10.75
C ILE A 448 8.49 -6.01 -9.61
N LYS A 449 8.77 -4.72 -9.74
CA LYS A 449 8.41 -3.69 -8.76
C LYS A 449 7.76 -2.50 -9.45
N PHE A 450 6.65 -2.00 -8.89
CA PHE A 450 5.89 -0.85 -9.37
C PHE A 450 5.83 0.24 -8.29
N ALA A 451 6.09 1.49 -8.69
CA ALA A 451 5.94 2.66 -7.85
C ALA A 451 4.49 2.83 -7.39
N GLU A 452 3.55 2.66 -8.33
CA GLU A 452 2.09 2.64 -8.13
C GLU A 452 1.51 1.58 -9.08
N ALA A 453 0.55 0.76 -8.61
CA ALA A 453 -0.12 -0.28 -9.41
C ALA A 453 -1.63 -0.36 -9.09
N ASP A 454 -2.48 -0.49 -10.12
CA ASP A 454 -3.91 -0.81 -9.93
C ASP A 454 -4.08 -2.30 -9.62
N MET A 455 -4.86 -2.64 -8.59
CA MET A 455 -5.12 -4.03 -8.18
C MET A 455 -6.60 -4.39 -8.34
N THR A 456 -6.88 -5.47 -9.06
CA THR A 456 -8.25 -5.98 -9.29
C THR A 456 -8.33 -7.47 -9.04
N GLY A 457 -9.43 -7.93 -8.44
CA GLY A 457 -9.64 -9.36 -8.23
C GLY A 457 -11.11 -9.73 -8.04
N SER A 458 -11.36 -11.04 -8.01
CA SER A 458 -12.69 -11.63 -7.76
C SER A 458 -12.73 -12.28 -6.38
N GLY A 459 -13.60 -11.80 -5.50
CA GLY A 459 -13.80 -12.37 -4.17
C GLY A 459 -14.38 -13.79 -4.19
N THR A 460 -14.13 -14.53 -3.12
CA THR A 460 -14.49 -15.96 -2.98
C THR A 460 -16.00 -16.27 -3.08
N ALA A 461 -16.86 -15.26 -2.91
CA ALA A 461 -18.32 -15.38 -2.94
C ALA A 461 -18.96 -15.02 -4.30
N GLY A 462 -18.29 -15.33 -5.42
CA GLY A 462 -18.91 -15.45 -6.75
C GLY A 462 -19.44 -14.18 -7.44
N ASN A 463 -19.43 -13.01 -6.78
CA ASN A 463 -19.83 -11.73 -7.39
C ASN A 463 -19.13 -10.49 -6.77
N ASP A 464 -18.34 -10.68 -5.71
CA ASP A 464 -17.65 -9.61 -4.98
C ASP A 464 -16.32 -9.23 -5.66
N THR A 465 -16.39 -8.58 -6.82
CA THR A 465 -15.19 -7.99 -7.43
C THR A 465 -14.63 -6.85 -6.59
N TYR A 466 -13.33 -6.62 -6.66
CA TYR A 466 -12.68 -5.42 -6.12
C TYR A 466 -11.82 -4.71 -7.17
N ARG A 467 -11.74 -3.37 -7.08
CA ARG A 467 -10.72 -2.54 -7.72
C ARG A 467 -10.14 -1.62 -6.66
N VAL A 468 -8.86 -1.78 -6.36
CA VAL A 468 -8.09 -0.88 -5.50
C VAL A 468 -7.17 -0.09 -6.41
N ALA A 469 -7.48 1.20 -6.60
CA ALA A 469 -6.66 2.07 -7.44
C ALA A 469 -5.29 2.34 -6.82
N THR A 470 -4.27 2.32 -7.66
CA THR A 470 -3.00 3.05 -7.54
C THR A 470 -2.29 2.80 -6.20
N VAL A 471 -2.10 1.51 -5.90
CA VAL A 471 -1.43 0.97 -4.70
C VAL A 471 0.07 1.25 -4.77
N PRO A 472 0.63 2.07 -3.85
CA PRO A 472 2.02 2.45 -3.91
C PRO A 472 2.96 1.34 -3.38
N TRP A 473 4.20 1.36 -3.85
CA TRP A 473 5.30 0.50 -3.38
C TRP A 473 4.98 -1.01 -3.49
N THR A 474 4.61 -1.45 -4.69
CA THR A 474 4.20 -2.84 -4.96
C THR A 474 5.37 -3.68 -5.47
N MET A 475 5.57 -4.88 -4.89
CA MET A 475 6.67 -5.80 -5.18
C MET A 475 6.13 -7.22 -5.41
N PHE A 476 6.01 -7.67 -6.66
CA PHE A 476 5.49 -9.01 -6.98
C PHE A 476 6.57 -10.08 -6.84
N PHE A 477 6.21 -11.23 -6.28
CA PHE A 477 7.12 -12.35 -6.05
C PHE A 477 6.67 -13.68 -6.67
N GLN A 478 5.38 -13.87 -6.91
CA GLN A 478 4.81 -15.05 -7.57
C GLN A 478 3.49 -14.63 -8.23
N ASP A 479 3.34 -14.77 -9.55
CA ASP A 479 2.11 -14.42 -10.29
C ASP A 479 1.51 -13.05 -9.88
N ASP A 480 0.29 -13.02 -9.35
CA ASP A 480 -0.41 -11.83 -8.82
C ASP A 480 -0.18 -11.58 -7.32
N TYR A 481 0.65 -12.38 -6.65
CA TYR A 481 1.04 -12.20 -5.25
C TYR A 481 2.21 -11.23 -5.11
N ALA A 482 1.99 -10.19 -4.31
CA ALA A 482 2.94 -9.12 -4.03
C ALA A 482 3.04 -8.80 -2.54
N LEU A 483 4.12 -8.14 -2.14
CA LEU A 483 4.15 -7.26 -0.98
C LEU A 483 3.77 -5.85 -1.43
N HIS A 484 2.89 -5.16 -0.71
CA HIS A 484 2.46 -3.81 -1.09
C HIS A 484 1.86 -3.02 0.07
N THR A 485 1.73 -1.71 -0.12
CA THR A 485 1.02 -0.82 0.82
C THR A 485 -0.46 -1.20 0.97
N ALA A 486 -0.96 -1.26 2.21
CA ALA A 486 -2.40 -1.31 2.50
C ALA A 486 -2.89 -0.01 3.12
N TYR A 487 -3.10 1.02 2.29
CA TYR A 487 -3.59 2.34 2.72
C TYR A 487 -5.01 2.32 3.32
N TRP A 488 -5.73 1.19 3.20
CA TRP A 488 -7.15 1.05 3.53
C TRP A 488 -7.44 0.45 4.93
N HIS A 489 -6.42 0.01 5.67
CA HIS A 489 -6.60 -0.51 7.03
C HIS A 489 -5.37 -0.32 7.92
N ASP A 490 -5.58 -0.45 9.23
CA ASP A 490 -4.52 -0.51 10.25
C ASP A 490 -4.56 -1.84 11.03
N ARG A 491 -4.57 -2.97 10.32
CA ARG A 491 -4.74 -4.31 10.90
C ARG A 491 -3.50 -5.21 10.83
N PHE A 492 -2.34 -4.61 10.61
CA PHE A 492 -1.04 -5.28 10.71
C PHE A 492 -0.95 -6.02 12.05
N GLY A 493 -0.57 -7.30 12.00
CA GLY A 493 -0.81 -8.31 13.03
C GLY A 493 -1.96 -9.29 12.70
N GLN A 494 -2.73 -9.09 11.63
CA GLN A 494 -3.88 -9.96 11.28
C GLN A 494 -4.01 -10.27 9.78
N PRO A 495 -4.33 -11.52 9.39
CA PRO A 495 -4.68 -11.86 8.01
C PRO A 495 -5.91 -11.09 7.52
N MET A 496 -5.78 -10.35 6.41
CA MET A 496 -6.80 -9.43 5.89
C MET A 496 -6.86 -9.34 4.36
N SER A 497 -5.82 -9.78 3.64
CA SER A 497 -5.69 -9.63 2.19
C SER A 497 -6.48 -10.72 1.43
N HIS A 498 -6.37 -10.70 0.10
CA HIS A 498 -6.83 -11.77 -0.79
C HIS A 498 -5.68 -12.64 -1.36
N GLY A 499 -4.53 -12.67 -0.69
CA GLY A 499 -3.36 -13.49 -1.04
C GLY A 499 -2.04 -12.76 -0.80
N CYS A 500 -1.97 -11.49 -1.18
CA CYS A 500 -0.80 -10.61 -1.03
C CYS A 500 -0.39 -10.37 0.44
N VAL A 501 0.85 -9.89 0.64
CA VAL A 501 1.37 -9.45 1.94
C VAL A 501 1.17 -7.93 2.07
N ASN A 502 0.14 -7.52 2.81
CA ASN A 502 -0.09 -6.10 3.09
C ASN A 502 0.97 -5.59 4.10
N LEU A 503 1.53 -4.42 3.81
CA LEU A 503 2.45 -3.66 4.66
C LEU A 503 1.84 -2.28 5.00
N SER A 504 2.30 -1.63 6.07
CA SER A 504 1.95 -0.22 6.28
C SER A 504 2.59 0.66 5.19
N PRO A 505 2.12 1.89 4.97
CA PRO A 505 2.70 2.77 3.97
C PRO A 505 4.19 3.07 4.22
N LYS A 506 4.61 3.17 5.49
CA LYS A 506 6.01 3.38 5.87
C LYS A 506 6.86 2.14 5.62
N ASP A 507 6.40 0.97 6.09
CA ASP A 507 7.10 -0.30 5.89
C ASP A 507 7.25 -0.62 4.40
N ALA A 508 6.18 -0.44 3.63
CA ALA A 508 6.17 -0.66 2.20
C ALA A 508 7.18 0.24 1.49
N ARG A 509 7.24 1.53 1.83
CA ARG A 509 8.23 2.47 1.29
C ARG A 509 9.66 2.05 1.64
N ALA A 510 9.93 1.71 2.90
CA ALA A 510 11.26 1.32 3.37
C ALA A 510 11.75 0.04 2.67
N LEU A 511 10.93 -1.01 2.68
CA LEU A 511 11.25 -2.29 2.04
C LEU A 511 11.32 -2.17 0.52
N TYR A 512 10.53 -1.30 -0.12
CA TYR A 512 10.60 -1.04 -1.56
C TYR A 512 11.87 -0.28 -1.97
N ALA A 513 12.40 0.61 -1.14
CA ALA A 513 13.69 1.26 -1.39
C ALA A 513 14.87 0.29 -1.20
N TRP A 514 14.77 -0.62 -0.22
CA TRP A 514 15.84 -1.55 0.17
C TRP A 514 15.92 -2.83 -0.69
N ALA A 515 14.78 -3.46 -1.00
CA ALA A 515 14.75 -4.77 -1.65
C ALA A 515 15.12 -4.69 -3.14
N ALA A 516 15.90 -5.64 -3.63
CA ALA A 516 16.21 -5.74 -5.05
C ALA A 516 15.00 -6.26 -5.86
N PRO A 517 14.86 -5.94 -7.16
CA PRO A 517 15.73 -5.06 -7.95
C PRO A 517 15.64 -3.59 -7.51
N GLN A 518 16.77 -2.86 -7.55
CA GLN A 518 16.76 -1.43 -7.26
C GLN A 518 16.01 -0.68 -8.36
N VAL A 519 15.09 0.20 -7.95
CA VAL A 519 14.29 1.03 -8.85
C VAL A 519 15.06 2.32 -9.10
N PRO A 520 15.50 2.63 -10.34
CA PRO A 520 16.21 3.87 -10.58
C PRO A 520 15.32 5.10 -10.42
N VAL A 521 15.92 6.23 -10.00
CA VAL A 521 15.18 7.48 -9.82
C VAL A 521 14.55 7.90 -11.16
N GLY A 522 13.26 8.22 -11.15
CA GLY A 522 12.46 8.53 -12.34
C GLY A 522 11.77 7.33 -13.01
N TRP A 523 12.06 6.10 -12.59
CA TRP A 523 11.40 4.89 -13.10
C TRP A 523 10.14 4.59 -12.29
N SER A 524 9.03 4.29 -12.97
CA SER A 524 7.76 3.88 -12.35
C SER A 524 7.62 2.36 -12.21
N MET A 525 8.41 1.59 -12.95
CA MET A 525 8.46 0.13 -12.87
C MET A 525 9.88 -0.37 -13.17
N VAL A 526 10.30 -1.48 -12.55
CA VAL A 526 11.55 -2.20 -12.88
C VAL A 526 11.35 -3.71 -12.80
N HIS A 527 11.91 -4.44 -13.76
CA HIS A 527 12.00 -5.90 -13.75
C HIS A 527 13.32 -6.37 -13.11
N ALA A 528 13.30 -7.58 -12.54
CA ALA A 528 14.51 -8.34 -12.28
C ALA A 528 15.19 -8.76 -13.60
N THR A 529 16.51 -8.91 -13.57
CA THR A 529 17.33 -9.37 -14.71
C THR A 529 18.25 -10.49 -14.25
N GLU A 530 18.93 -11.20 -15.16
CA GLU A 530 19.91 -12.24 -14.77
C GLU A 530 21.01 -11.66 -13.87
N ASP A 531 21.55 -10.48 -14.20
CA ASP A 531 22.52 -9.74 -13.36
C ASP A 531 21.93 -9.13 -12.07
N ALA A 532 20.60 -9.12 -11.92
CA ALA A 532 19.90 -8.49 -10.80
C ALA A 532 18.58 -9.23 -10.51
N PRO A 533 18.63 -10.48 -10.02
CA PRO A 533 17.50 -11.42 -10.00
C PRO A 533 16.44 -11.10 -8.93
N GLY A 534 16.57 -9.98 -8.23
CA GLY A 534 15.69 -9.56 -7.16
C GLY A 534 16.00 -10.18 -5.80
N SER A 535 15.46 -9.57 -4.75
CA SER A 535 15.57 -10.08 -3.39
C SER A 535 14.75 -11.36 -3.23
N TRP A 536 15.31 -12.31 -2.49
CA TRP A 536 14.57 -13.50 -2.10
C TRP A 536 13.48 -13.19 -1.08
N ILE A 537 12.42 -13.99 -1.06
CA ILE A 537 11.41 -14.00 -0.01
C ILE A 537 11.04 -15.44 0.34
N ARG A 538 11.28 -15.82 1.60
CA ARG A 538 10.72 -17.03 2.20
C ARG A 538 9.37 -16.68 2.80
N ILE A 539 8.38 -17.53 2.58
CA ILE A 539 7.06 -17.45 3.20
C ILE A 539 6.77 -18.79 3.86
N ARG A 540 6.44 -18.76 5.16
CA ARG A 540 6.30 -19.93 6.03
C ARG A 540 5.27 -19.70 7.12
N GLY A 541 4.87 -20.76 7.82
CA GLY A 541 3.97 -20.67 8.97
C GLY A 541 2.52 -20.53 8.57
N GLN A 542 2.04 -21.37 7.63
CA GLN A 542 0.62 -21.48 7.34
C GLN A 542 0.07 -22.83 7.80
N ALA A 543 0.29 -23.14 9.08
CA ALA A 543 -0.10 -24.41 9.68
C ALA A 543 -1.63 -24.63 9.61
N ARG A 544 -2.07 -25.51 8.70
CA ARG A 544 -3.40 -26.14 8.74
C ARG A 544 -3.29 -27.62 8.37
N PRO A 545 -4.09 -28.50 9.00
CA PRO A 545 -4.20 -29.88 8.56
C PRO A 545 -4.66 -29.95 7.09
N THR A 546 -4.15 -30.93 6.34
CA THR A 546 -4.22 -30.98 4.88
C THR A 546 -5.63 -31.20 4.32
N GLY A 547 -6.38 -30.11 4.22
CA GLY A 547 -7.66 -30.06 3.49
C GLY A 547 -7.48 -30.55 2.06
N LYS A 548 -8.35 -31.47 1.63
CA LYS A 548 -8.22 -32.19 0.35
C LYS A 548 -8.00 -31.23 -0.83
N PRO A 549 -7.04 -31.51 -1.74
CA PRO A 549 -6.67 -30.60 -2.82
C PRO A 549 -7.87 -30.26 -3.70
N ARG A 550 -8.09 -28.97 -3.93
CA ARG A 550 -9.16 -28.48 -4.81
C ARG A 550 -8.88 -28.95 -6.23
N LYS A 551 -9.78 -29.74 -6.82
CA LYS A 551 -9.68 -30.11 -8.25
C LYS A 551 -9.78 -28.85 -9.10
N VAL A 552 -8.65 -28.41 -9.64
CA VAL A 552 -8.62 -27.41 -10.72
C VAL A 552 -9.14 -28.10 -11.98
N ALA A 553 -10.39 -27.80 -12.33
CA ALA A 553 -11.00 -28.29 -13.57
C ALA A 553 -10.46 -27.46 -14.75
N VAL A 554 -9.31 -27.89 -15.31
CA VAL A 554 -8.80 -27.34 -16.56
C VAL A 554 -9.77 -27.69 -17.68
N ALA A 555 -10.51 -26.68 -18.17
CA ALA A 555 -11.40 -26.82 -19.30
C ALA A 555 -10.58 -26.91 -20.60
N ALA A 556 -10.12 -28.12 -20.92
CA ALA A 556 -9.41 -28.41 -22.16
C ALA A 556 -10.34 -28.16 -23.36
N THR A 557 -10.19 -27.00 -23.99
CA THR A 557 -10.92 -26.66 -25.22
C THR A 557 -10.40 -27.55 -26.34
N GLN A 558 -11.23 -28.50 -26.81
CA GLN A 558 -10.85 -29.38 -27.91
C GLN A 558 -10.66 -28.56 -29.19
N VAL A 559 -9.45 -28.56 -29.73
CA VAL A 559 -9.15 -27.99 -31.05
C VAL A 559 -9.72 -28.93 -32.11
N GLY A 560 -10.91 -28.61 -32.59
CA GLY A 560 -11.51 -29.26 -33.75
C GLY A 560 -10.90 -28.75 -35.05
N THR A 561 -10.26 -29.63 -35.79
CA THR A 561 -9.90 -29.47 -37.21
C THR A 561 -10.27 -30.77 -37.94
N PRO A 562 -10.60 -30.70 -39.25
CA PRO A 562 -11.72 -31.45 -39.84
C PRO A 562 -11.55 -32.96 -39.96
#